data_AF-V4BTW8-F1
#
_entry.id   AF-V4BTW8-F1
#
_cell.length_a   1.000
_cell.length_b   1.000
_cell.length_c   1.000
_cell.angle_alpha   90.00
_cell.angle_beta   90.00
_cell.angle_gamma   90.00
#
_symmetry.space_group_name_H-M   'P 1'
#
loop_
_entity.id
_entity.type
_entity.pdbx_description
1 polymer ?
#
loop_
_entity_poly.entity_id
_entity_poly.type
_entity_poly.pdbx_seq_one_letter_code
_entity_poly.pdbx_strand_id
1 'polypeptide(L)'
;FVVSGLDPAGLLFEDTDVDVRLDPSDAIFVDCIHSDGLPIYDLGKRLELIGQTEIIQNPFLIFLELSSDVSCSHHRAISYFLETLQQNQTCQFQAYPCSTFKDYLKGSCTSCGDGPCPILGYRSIDSHRKGKYYLKTNSQSPFCMKRK
;
A
#
# COMPACT_ATOMS: atom_id res chain seq x y z
N PHE A 1 -7.09 1.65 19.55
CA PHE A 1 -7.54 0.69 18.51
C PHE A 1 -6.68 0.88 17.27
N VAL A 2 -6.70 -0.06 16.31
CA VAL A 2 -5.90 -0.04 15.06
C VAL A 2 -6.84 0.15 13.87
N VAL A 3 -6.40 0.90 12.86
CA VAL A 3 -7.16 1.10 11.61
C VAL A 3 -6.30 0.70 10.42
N SER A 4 -6.84 -0.10 9.52
CA SER A 4 -6.21 -0.46 8.24
C SER A 4 -7.01 0.09 7.08
N GLY A 5 -6.43 1.03 6.33
CA GLY A 5 -7.00 1.58 5.10
C GLY A 5 -6.68 0.70 3.90
N LEU A 6 -7.69 0.07 3.30
CA LEU A 6 -7.52 -0.77 2.10
C LEU A 6 -7.86 0.07 0.86
N ASP A 7 -6.82 0.57 0.21
CA ASP A 7 -6.87 1.48 -0.93
C ASP A 7 -7.84 2.65 -0.70
N PRO A 8 -7.62 3.47 0.36
CA PRO A 8 -8.54 4.53 0.72
C PRO A 8 -8.77 5.48 -0.46
N ALA A 9 -10.02 5.92 -0.62
CA ALA A 9 -10.41 6.79 -1.72
C ALA A 9 -9.62 8.11 -1.70
N GLY A 10 -9.00 8.47 -2.82
CA GLY A 10 -8.32 9.75 -2.97
C GLY A 10 -9.29 10.90 -3.29
N LEU A 11 -10.11 10.74 -4.33
CA LEU A 11 -11.00 11.80 -4.80
C LEU A 11 -11.96 12.26 -3.69
N LEU A 12 -12.04 13.58 -3.45
CA LEU A 12 -12.81 14.26 -2.40
C LEU A 12 -12.27 14.15 -0.97
N PHE A 13 -11.21 13.38 -0.72
CA PHE A 13 -10.56 13.25 0.60
C PHE A 13 -9.11 13.74 0.58
N GLU A 14 -8.49 13.71 -0.59
CA GLU A 14 -7.29 14.41 -0.99
C GLU A 14 -7.24 15.86 -0.47
N ASP A 15 -6.16 16.23 0.23
CA ASP A 15 -5.91 17.58 0.76
C ASP A 15 -7.04 18.16 1.62
N THR A 16 -7.95 17.31 2.11
CA THR A 16 -8.98 17.72 3.06
C THR A 16 -8.44 17.76 4.48
N ASP A 17 -9.22 18.39 5.35
CA ASP A 17 -8.94 18.44 6.79
C ASP A 17 -8.76 17.02 7.35
N VAL A 18 -7.91 16.88 8.38
CA VAL A 18 -7.66 15.60 9.06
C VAL A 18 -8.94 14.99 9.62
N ASP A 19 -9.94 15.81 9.94
CA ASP A 19 -11.26 15.34 10.41
C ASP A 19 -12.09 14.67 9.30
N VAL A 20 -11.74 14.86 8.03
CA VAL A 20 -12.49 14.39 6.85
C VAL A 20 -11.85 13.17 6.22
N ARG A 21 -10.53 13.02 6.33
CA ARG A 21 -9.75 11.93 5.71
C ARG A 21 -9.16 11.00 6.75
N LEU A 22 -8.78 9.79 6.31
CA LEU A 22 -7.98 8.91 7.14
C LEU A 22 -6.64 9.59 7.50
N ASP A 23 -6.32 9.63 8.79
CA ASP A 23 -5.14 10.28 9.32
C ASP A 23 -4.46 9.42 10.40
N PRO A 24 -3.12 9.47 10.55
CA PRO A 24 -2.44 8.73 11.60
C PRO A 24 -2.91 9.03 13.03
N SER A 25 -3.57 10.17 13.27
CA SER A 25 -4.15 10.53 14.56
C SER A 25 -5.44 9.76 14.90
N ASP A 26 -6.09 9.11 13.92
CA ASP A 26 -7.35 8.39 14.11
C ASP A 26 -7.22 7.16 15.00
N ALA A 27 -6.02 6.61 15.18
CA ALA A 27 -5.80 5.36 15.89
C ALA A 27 -4.41 5.30 16.53
N ILE A 28 -4.15 4.29 17.37
CA ILE A 28 -2.79 4.08 17.93
C ILE A 28 -1.80 3.61 16.85
N PHE A 29 -2.34 3.03 15.78
CA PHE A 29 -1.62 2.59 14.60
C PHE A 29 -2.59 2.63 13.42
N VAL A 30 -2.16 3.32 12.35
CA VAL A 30 -2.87 3.38 11.07
C VAL A 30 -1.93 2.87 9.99
N ASP A 31 -2.36 1.85 9.25
CA ASP A 31 -1.66 1.37 8.06
C ASP A 31 -2.54 1.47 6.82
N CYS A 32 -1.94 1.81 5.69
CA CYS A 32 -2.63 1.90 4.41
C CYS A 32 -2.01 0.94 3.41
N ILE A 33 -2.84 0.22 2.66
CA ILE A 33 -2.45 -0.62 1.53
C ILE A 33 -2.99 0.05 0.28
N HIS A 34 -2.13 0.71 -0.49
CA HIS A 34 -2.54 1.26 -1.80
C HIS A 34 -2.31 0.23 -2.89
N SER A 35 -3.29 -0.10 -3.74
CA SER A 35 -3.08 -1.10 -4.82
C SER A 35 -3.47 -0.61 -6.20
N ASP A 36 -4.20 0.51 -6.30
CA ASP A 36 -4.66 1.12 -7.56
C ASP A 36 -3.88 2.39 -7.92
N GLY A 37 -2.58 2.40 -7.64
CA GLY A 37 -1.77 3.56 -7.96
C GLY A 37 -1.27 3.62 -9.37
N LEU A 38 -1.94 4.43 -10.18
CA LEU A 38 -1.35 4.91 -11.42
C LEU A 38 -0.26 5.95 -11.13
N PRO A 39 0.92 5.81 -11.74
CA PRO A 39 2.00 6.76 -11.61
C PRO A 39 2.03 7.67 -12.84
N ILE A 40 1.76 8.98 -12.70
CA ILE A 40 1.92 9.91 -13.84
C ILE A 40 3.42 10.09 -14.23
N TYR A 41 4.36 9.55 -13.43
CA TYR A 41 5.80 9.56 -13.78
C TYR A 41 6.59 8.26 -13.56
N ASP A 42 6.00 7.11 -13.21
CA ASP A 42 6.79 5.87 -12.99
C ASP A 42 6.06 4.53 -12.93
N LEU A 43 5.99 3.83 -14.07
CA LEU A 43 5.37 2.51 -14.26
C LEU A 43 5.75 1.44 -13.21
N GLY A 44 4.81 1.12 -12.33
CA GLY A 44 4.68 -0.20 -11.69
C GLY A 44 3.73 -0.17 -10.48
N LYS A 45 3.11 -1.32 -10.22
CA LYS A 45 2.02 -1.50 -9.25
C LYS A 45 2.39 -0.91 -7.88
N ARG A 46 1.70 0.16 -7.51
CA ARG A 46 1.80 0.87 -6.24
C ARG A 46 1.43 -0.09 -5.13
N LEU A 47 2.31 -0.23 -4.14
CA LEU A 47 1.93 -0.56 -2.79
C LEU A 47 2.74 0.32 -1.87
N GLU A 48 2.05 1.35 -1.41
CA GLU A 48 2.55 2.38 -0.52
C GLU A 48 2.08 1.94 0.86
N LEU A 49 2.97 1.38 1.68
CA LEU A 49 2.72 1.31 3.11
C LEU A 49 3.15 2.65 3.64
N ILE A 50 2.19 3.47 4.00
CA ILE A 50 2.41 4.81 4.48
C ILE A 50 1.72 4.98 5.82
N GLY A 51 2.52 5.30 6.83
CA GLY A 51 2.09 6.36 7.74
C GLY A 51 2.44 7.68 7.05
N GLN A 52 1.42 8.52 6.79
CA GLN A 52 1.47 9.85 6.14
C GLN A 52 1.34 9.94 4.60
N THR A 53 0.07 9.93 4.15
CA THR A 53 -0.65 10.44 2.96
C THR A 53 0.07 10.73 1.60
N GLU A 54 -0.70 10.62 0.49
CA GLU A 54 -0.73 11.46 -0.76
C GLU A 54 -0.73 10.72 -2.16
N ILE A 55 -1.23 11.27 -3.31
CA ILE A 55 -2.61 11.39 -3.86
C ILE A 55 -2.66 11.72 -5.43
N ILE A 56 -3.81 12.14 -6.05
CA ILE A 56 -4.19 12.69 -7.43
C ILE A 56 -4.75 11.81 -8.61
N GLN A 57 -6.00 12.09 -9.03
CA GLN A 57 -6.42 12.31 -10.45
C GLN A 57 -7.32 13.57 -10.59
N ASN A 58 -7.09 14.36 -11.66
CA ASN A 58 -7.62 15.70 -11.98
C ASN A 58 -9.16 15.90 -11.98
N PRO A 59 -9.65 17.16 -11.78
CA PRO A 59 -11.07 17.51 -11.70
C PRO A 59 -11.84 17.54 -13.03
N PHE A 60 -11.36 16.91 -14.12
CA PHE A 60 -11.95 17.07 -15.47
C PHE A 60 -12.56 15.80 -16.10
N LEU A 61 -12.49 14.62 -15.48
CA LEU A 61 -12.98 13.37 -16.10
C LEU A 61 -14.02 12.62 -15.25
N ILE A 62 -15.04 13.32 -14.77
CA ILE A 62 -16.21 12.70 -14.12
C ILE A 62 -17.12 11.93 -15.12
N PHE A 63 -16.80 11.87 -16.44
CA PHE A 63 -17.77 11.36 -17.43
C PHE A 63 -17.32 10.26 -18.41
N LEU A 64 -16.15 9.63 -18.30
CA LEU A 64 -15.82 8.55 -19.24
C LEU A 64 -14.87 7.51 -18.65
N GLU A 65 -15.15 6.24 -18.97
CA GLU A 65 -14.34 5.04 -18.70
C GLU A 65 -14.61 4.29 -17.39
N LEU A 66 -15.86 3.84 -17.27
CA LEU A 66 -16.29 2.65 -16.54
C LEU A 66 -15.54 1.41 -17.09
N SER A 67 -14.30 1.16 -16.65
CA SER A 67 -13.53 -0.03 -17.04
C SER A 67 -13.32 -0.99 -15.86
N SER A 68 -13.38 -2.29 -16.15
CA SER A 68 -13.28 -3.40 -15.18
C SER A 68 -11.92 -3.51 -14.48
N ASP A 69 -10.90 -2.79 -14.94
CA ASP A 69 -9.50 -2.97 -14.50
C ASP A 69 -9.12 -2.11 -13.27
N VAL A 70 -9.71 -0.90 -13.15
CA VAL A 70 -9.59 -0.03 -11.96
C VAL A 70 -10.17 -0.73 -10.74
N SER A 71 -11.39 -1.27 -10.88
CA SER A 71 -12.01 -2.12 -9.86
C SER A 71 -11.12 -3.33 -9.51
N CYS A 72 -10.52 -4.00 -10.50
CA CYS A 72 -9.63 -5.14 -10.22
C CYS A 72 -8.39 -4.74 -9.41
N SER A 73 -7.78 -3.60 -9.69
CA SER A 73 -6.59 -3.13 -8.98
C SER A 73 -6.91 -2.59 -7.59
N HIS A 74 -8.04 -1.91 -7.43
CA HIS A 74 -8.56 -1.46 -6.13
C HIS A 74 -8.87 -2.65 -5.19
N HIS A 75 -9.54 -3.69 -5.71
CA HIS A 75 -9.84 -4.91 -4.94
C HIS A 75 -8.59 -5.73 -4.56
N ARG A 76 -7.41 -5.46 -5.13
CA ARG A 76 -6.17 -6.16 -4.75
C ARG A 76 -5.76 -5.84 -3.32
N ALA A 77 -5.99 -4.64 -2.79
CA ALA A 77 -5.66 -4.31 -1.40
C ALA A 77 -6.39 -5.25 -0.43
N ILE A 78 -7.67 -5.51 -0.69
CA ILE A 78 -8.48 -6.47 0.06
C ILE A 78 -7.91 -7.88 -0.08
N SER A 79 -7.61 -8.29 -1.31
CA SER A 79 -7.06 -9.63 -1.58
C SER A 79 -5.73 -9.87 -0.86
N TYR A 80 -4.82 -8.89 -0.85
CA TYR A 80 -3.55 -8.98 -0.13
C TYR A 80 -3.77 -9.03 1.37
N PHE A 81 -4.64 -8.18 1.91
CA PHE A 81 -4.93 -8.17 3.34
C PHE A 81 -5.52 -9.51 3.81
N LEU A 82 -6.51 -10.04 3.08
CA LEU A 82 -7.10 -11.35 3.38
C LEU A 82 -6.07 -12.48 3.29
N GLU A 83 -5.16 -12.43 2.33
CA GLU A 83 -4.09 -13.43 2.23
C GLU A 83 -3.17 -13.41 3.46
N THR A 84 -2.92 -12.24 4.06
CA THR A 84 -2.08 -12.11 5.27
C THR A 84 -2.68 -12.76 6.51
N LEU A 85 -4.00 -13.02 6.51
CA LEU A 85 -4.71 -13.70 7.60
C LEU A 85 -4.60 -15.23 7.51
N GLN A 86 -4.15 -15.77 6.38
CA GLN A 86 -4.09 -17.21 6.18
C GLN A 86 -2.96 -17.84 7.01
N GLN A 87 -3.27 -18.91 7.75
CA GLN A 87 -2.32 -19.57 8.65
C GLN A 87 -1.24 -20.39 7.91
N ASN A 88 -1.50 -20.82 6.67
CA ASN A 88 -0.59 -21.67 5.88
C ASN A 88 0.23 -20.88 4.85
N GLN A 89 0.54 -19.62 5.14
CA GLN A 89 1.36 -18.77 4.27
C GLN A 89 2.80 -19.31 4.20
N THR A 90 3.29 -19.55 2.98
CA THR A 90 4.68 -20.00 2.74
C THR A 90 5.66 -18.85 2.48
N CYS A 91 5.16 -17.62 2.49
CA CYS A 91 5.93 -16.39 2.34
C CYS A 91 5.30 -15.27 3.20
N GLN A 92 6.00 -14.15 3.30
CA GLN A 92 5.51 -12.95 3.98
C GLN A 92 5.52 -11.78 2.99
N PHE A 93 4.54 -10.88 3.13
CA PHE A 93 4.50 -9.61 2.39
C PHE A 93 5.49 -8.60 3.00
N GLN A 94 6.76 -8.92 2.92
CA GLN A 94 7.82 -8.08 3.46
C GLN A 94 8.07 -6.87 2.56
N ALA A 95 8.02 -5.68 3.14
CA ALA A 95 8.26 -4.41 2.48
C ALA A 95 9.59 -3.80 2.90
N TYR A 96 10.10 -2.87 2.08
CA TYR A 96 11.38 -2.21 2.27
C TYR A 96 11.22 -0.70 2.26
N PRO A 97 11.89 0.03 3.19
CA PRO A 97 11.88 1.48 3.19
C PRO A 97 12.58 1.99 1.94
N CYS A 98 11.98 2.95 1.26
CA CYS A 98 12.61 3.60 0.13
C CYS A 98 12.11 5.03 -0.03
N SER A 99 12.93 5.89 -0.62
CA SER A 99 12.55 7.27 -0.97
C SER A 99 11.47 7.30 -2.05
N THR A 100 11.64 6.47 -3.07
CA THR A 100 10.74 6.41 -4.22
C THR A 100 10.56 4.98 -4.70
N PHE A 101 9.45 4.74 -5.39
CA PHE A 101 9.22 3.45 -6.03
C PHE A 101 10.25 3.17 -7.16
N LYS A 102 10.72 4.20 -7.87
CA LYS A 102 11.83 4.10 -8.85
C LYS A 102 13.05 3.43 -8.24
N ASP A 103 13.47 3.92 -7.08
CA ASP A 103 14.69 3.45 -6.41
C ASP A 103 14.51 2.02 -5.89
N TYR A 104 13.30 1.68 -5.45
CA TYR A 104 12.94 0.31 -5.10
C TYR A 104 13.00 -0.62 -6.32
N LEU A 105 12.44 -0.22 -7.46
CA LEU A 105 12.47 -1.00 -8.71
C LEU A 105 13.89 -1.22 -9.23
N LYS A 106 14.76 -0.23 -9.09
CA LYS A 106 16.20 -0.32 -9.42
C LYS A 106 16.98 -1.24 -8.48
N GLY A 107 16.37 -1.71 -7.39
CA GLY A 107 17.00 -2.57 -6.40
C GLY A 107 17.91 -1.83 -5.42
N SER A 108 17.77 -0.50 -5.31
CA SER A 108 18.56 0.32 -4.38
C SER A 108 18.13 0.15 -2.92
N CYS A 109 16.91 -0.36 -2.69
CA CYS A 109 16.29 -0.50 -1.37
C CYS A 109 16.03 -1.97 -1.02
N THR A 110 17.06 -2.67 -0.56
CA THR A 110 17.02 -4.11 -0.20
C THR A 110 17.25 -4.38 1.28
N SER A 111 17.51 -3.34 2.07
CA SER A 111 17.74 -3.41 3.50
C SER A 111 16.62 -2.70 4.26
N CYS A 112 16.36 -3.16 5.48
CA CYS A 112 15.36 -2.59 6.36
C CYS A 112 15.96 -1.60 7.37
N GLY A 113 17.28 -1.37 7.33
CA GLY A 113 17.96 -0.52 8.31
C GLY A 113 17.89 -1.11 9.72
N ASP A 114 17.80 -0.24 10.72
CA ASP A 114 17.88 -0.60 12.15
C ASP A 114 16.54 -1.14 12.70
N GLY A 115 16.12 -2.30 12.22
CA GLY A 115 14.94 -2.99 12.75
C GLY A 115 14.36 -4.05 11.81
N PRO A 116 13.33 -4.78 12.26
CA PRO A 116 12.63 -5.73 11.41
C PRO A 116 12.03 -5.02 10.20
N CYS A 117 11.96 -5.74 9.10
CA CYS A 117 11.28 -5.25 7.91
C CYS A 117 9.78 -5.17 8.18
N PRO A 118 9.11 -4.07 7.79
CA PRO A 118 7.67 -4.00 7.89
C PRO A 118 7.03 -5.06 7.00
N ILE A 119 5.93 -5.60 7.51
CA ILE A 119 5.09 -6.56 6.81
C ILE A 119 3.76 -5.90 6.52
N LEU A 120 3.20 -6.20 5.35
CA LEU A 120 1.87 -5.74 4.98
C LEU A 120 0.80 -6.57 5.67
N GLY A 121 -0.35 -5.94 5.96
CA GLY A 121 -1.57 -6.62 6.38
C GLY A 121 -1.73 -6.71 7.90
N TYR A 122 -2.43 -7.74 8.37
CA TYR A 122 -2.90 -7.82 9.76
C TYR A 122 -1.84 -7.64 10.85
N ARG A 123 -0.59 -8.04 10.57
CA ARG A 123 0.53 -7.95 11.52
C ARG A 123 1.47 -6.75 11.26
N SER A 124 1.03 -5.77 10.49
CA SER A 124 1.83 -4.57 10.17
C SER A 124 2.29 -3.80 11.41
N ILE A 125 1.45 -3.80 12.46
CA ILE A 125 1.73 -3.18 13.76
C ILE A 125 2.99 -3.73 14.45
N ASP A 126 3.36 -4.99 14.23
CA ASP A 126 4.50 -5.65 14.91
C ASP A 126 5.83 -4.96 14.59
N SER A 127 5.90 -4.27 13.45
CA SER A 127 7.09 -3.53 13.05
C SER A 127 7.22 -2.17 13.77
N HIS A 128 6.11 -1.59 14.23
CA HIS A 128 6.02 -0.23 14.80
C HIS A 128 6.69 0.86 13.95
N ARG A 129 6.81 0.66 12.64
CA ARG A 129 7.53 1.59 11.77
C ARG A 129 6.60 2.59 11.11
N LYS A 130 7.14 3.77 10.83
CA LYS A 130 6.47 4.88 10.13
C LYS A 130 7.30 5.27 8.90
N GLY A 131 6.61 5.56 7.80
CA GLY A 131 7.22 5.98 6.55
C GLY A 131 6.66 5.21 5.36
N LYS A 132 7.29 5.40 4.19
CA LYS A 132 6.94 4.76 2.92
C LYS A 132 7.69 3.44 2.76
N TYR A 133 6.96 2.35 2.54
CA TYR A 133 7.55 1.05 2.21
C TYR A 133 6.96 0.45 0.96
N TYR A 134 7.80 -0.29 0.24
CA TYR A 134 7.46 -0.90 -1.05
C TYR A 134 7.76 -2.38 -1.05
N LEU A 135 6.92 -3.15 -1.74
CA LEU A 135 7.12 -4.56 -2.01
C LEU A 135 6.66 -4.91 -3.43
N LYS A 136 7.12 -6.05 -3.93
CA LYS A 136 6.59 -6.67 -5.14
C LYS A 136 5.67 -7.82 -4.74
N THR A 137 4.61 -8.01 -5.51
CA THR A 137 3.64 -9.10 -5.36
C THR A 137 3.53 -9.88 -6.67
N ASN A 138 3.08 -11.13 -6.57
CA ASN A 138 2.73 -11.92 -7.74
C ASN A 138 1.41 -11.44 -8.36
N SER A 139 1.15 -11.84 -9.60
CA SER A 139 -0.12 -11.55 -10.28
C SER A 139 -1.29 -12.37 -9.72
N GLN A 140 -1.01 -13.51 -9.07
CA GLN A 140 -1.96 -14.48 -8.51
C GLN A 140 -1.49 -14.97 -7.13
N SER A 141 -2.41 -15.57 -6.36
CA SER A 141 -2.12 -16.14 -5.04
C SER A 141 -1.19 -17.38 -5.16
N PRO A 142 -0.21 -17.58 -4.24
CA PRO A 142 0.17 -16.65 -3.17
C PRO A 142 0.75 -15.36 -3.75
N PHE A 143 0.17 -14.22 -3.37
CA PHE A 143 0.58 -12.91 -3.85
C PHE A 143 1.91 -12.49 -3.23
N CYS A 144 2.25 -13.00 -2.04
CA CYS A 144 3.57 -12.81 -1.47
C CYS A 144 4.66 -13.47 -2.31
N MET A 145 5.83 -12.83 -2.39
CA MET A 145 6.99 -13.39 -3.07
C MET A 145 7.85 -14.19 -2.08
N LYS A 146 8.25 -15.40 -2.47
CA LYS A 146 9.24 -16.19 -1.71
C LYS A 146 10.63 -15.56 -1.90
N ARG A 147 11.37 -15.41 -0.79
CA ARG A 147 12.78 -15.01 -0.85
C ARG A 147 13.58 -16.17 -1.47
N LYS A 148 14.38 -15.88 -2.50
CA LYS A 148 15.40 -16.78 -3.01
C LYS A 148 16.67 -16.64 -2.20
#